data_AF-A0A2I4HWH0-F1
#
_entry.id   AF-A0A2I4HWH0-F1
#
_cell.length_a   1.000
_cell.length_b   1.000
_cell.length_c   1.000
_cell.angle_alpha   90.00
_cell.angle_beta   90.00
_cell.angle_gamma   90.00
#
_symmetry.space_group_name_H-M   'P 1'
#
loop_
_entity.id
_entity.type
_entity.pdbx_description
1 polymer ?
#
loop_
_entity_poly.entity_id
_entity_poly.type
_entity_poly.pdbx_seq_one_letter_code
_entity_poly.pdbx_strand_id
1 'polypeptide(L)'
;MATTSHAQAVKSLNKSPARRRFVFKTFSQRVGEIEIDVYRSLDEVKPEPAEGSFFRDCLIEWRELNTAEDFISFYVEIMPLVQTLPLVLLHKELIVSKLLSSLHMKARLSLEPILRLIAALSRDLLVDLIPFLPRIADSLASLLQSGADGEPEIIEQIFISWSYIMMYLQKYLIGDLVYLLKVTVKLRFYPKDYVQE
;
A
#
# COMPACT_ATOMS: atom_id res chain seq x y z
N MET A 1 -32.02 37.51 13.63
CA MET A 1 -31.80 36.23 12.93
C MET A 1 -30.49 36.36 12.18
N ALA A 2 -29.47 35.55 12.49
CA ALA A 2 -28.18 35.63 11.81
C ALA A 2 -28.35 35.11 10.36
N THR A 3 -28.04 35.95 9.37
CA THR A 3 -28.07 35.60 7.95
C THR A 3 -26.83 34.81 7.54
N THR A 4 -26.96 33.95 6.54
CA THR A 4 -25.89 33.11 5.95
C THR A 4 -24.65 33.89 5.51
N SER A 5 -24.75 35.21 5.33
CA SER A 5 -23.63 36.13 5.04
C SER A 5 -22.63 36.29 6.19
N HIS A 6 -22.96 35.87 7.41
CA HIS A 6 -22.08 35.93 8.59
C HIS A 6 -21.39 34.61 8.94
N ALA A 7 -21.55 33.57 8.11
CA ALA A 7 -20.76 32.35 8.24
C ALA A 7 -19.31 32.65 7.84
N GLN A 8 -18.50 33.15 8.77
CA GLN A 8 -17.06 33.27 8.58
C GLN A 8 -16.49 31.90 8.21
N ALA A 9 -15.69 31.85 7.14
CA ALA A 9 -14.98 30.66 6.72
C ALA A 9 -14.20 30.08 7.92
N VAL A 10 -14.54 28.84 8.26
CA VAL A 10 -13.85 28.05 9.29
C VAL A 10 -12.36 28.14 9.01
N LYS A 11 -11.58 28.62 9.99
CA LYS A 11 -10.11 28.78 10.00
C LYS A 11 -9.41 28.11 8.81
N SER A 12 -9.24 28.86 7.71
CA SER A 12 -8.51 28.37 6.54
C SER A 12 -7.03 28.21 6.88
N LEU A 13 -6.42 27.11 6.42
CA LEU A 13 -4.99 26.83 6.61
C LEU A 13 -4.15 27.99 6.05
N ASN A 14 -3.21 28.50 6.83
CA ASN A 14 -2.31 29.56 6.37
C ASN A 14 -1.31 28.96 5.37
N LYS A 15 -1.57 29.11 4.07
CA LYS A 15 -0.71 28.65 2.96
C LYS A 15 0.42 29.64 2.61
N SER A 16 0.55 30.73 3.35
CA SER A 16 1.57 31.74 3.10
C SER A 16 2.98 31.18 3.38
N PRO A 17 4.00 31.53 2.59
CA PRO A 17 5.38 31.16 2.87
C PRO A 17 5.87 32.00 4.06
N ALA A 18 5.51 31.61 5.28
CA ALA A 18 5.80 32.38 6.48
C ALA A 18 6.17 31.51 7.69
N ARG A 19 7.40 31.75 8.19
CA ARG A 19 8.01 31.55 9.52
C ARG A 19 7.83 30.21 10.29
N ARG A 20 6.76 29.44 10.12
CA ARG A 20 6.53 28.16 10.83
C ARG A 20 6.61 26.99 9.86
N ARG A 21 7.68 26.20 9.98
CA ARG A 21 7.95 25.01 9.16
C ARG A 21 6.92 23.90 9.36
N PHE A 22 6.34 23.78 10.56
CA PHE A 22 5.38 22.73 10.90
C PHE A 22 4.03 23.34 11.23
N VAL A 23 2.97 22.87 10.56
CA VAL A 23 1.59 23.30 10.74
C VAL A 23 0.72 22.06 10.88
N PHE A 24 -0.17 22.07 11.87
CA PHE A 24 -1.15 21.00 12.04
C PHE A 24 -2.08 20.92 10.82
N LYS A 25 -2.25 19.72 10.28
CA LYS A 25 -3.24 19.41 9.25
C LYS A 25 -4.30 18.47 9.82
N THR A 26 -5.55 18.78 9.55
CA THR A 26 -6.68 17.91 9.90
C THR A 26 -6.66 16.64 9.05
N PHE A 27 -7.30 15.56 9.52
CA PHE A 27 -7.44 14.32 8.76
C PHE A 27 -7.90 14.56 7.31
N SER A 28 -9.01 15.29 7.12
CA SER A 28 -9.56 15.57 5.79
C SER A 28 -8.59 16.35 4.89
N GLN A 29 -7.76 17.23 5.45
CA GLN A 29 -6.73 17.94 4.68
C GLN A 29 -5.61 17.00 4.25
N ARG A 30 -5.17 16.11 5.14
CA ARG A 30 -4.11 15.14 4.83
C ARG A 30 -4.57 14.16 3.76
N VAL A 31 -5.78 13.64 3.89
CA VAL A 31 -6.37 12.72 2.90
C VAL A 31 -6.58 13.41 1.55
N GLY A 32 -7.08 14.65 1.54
CA GLY A 32 -7.21 15.42 0.29
C GLY A 32 -5.89 15.87 -0.34
N GLU A 33 -4.75 15.68 0.35
CA GLU A 33 -3.40 15.90 -0.19
C GLU A 33 -2.75 14.62 -0.72
N ILE A 34 -3.35 13.45 -0.46
CA ILE A 34 -2.85 12.17 -0.98
C ILE A 34 -3.07 12.18 -2.50
N GLU A 35 -1.97 12.12 -3.25
CA GLU A 35 -1.97 11.97 -4.70
C GLU A 35 -1.17 10.72 -5.06
N ILE A 36 -1.84 9.72 -5.61
CA ILE A 36 -1.22 8.43 -5.92
C ILE A 36 -0.97 8.35 -7.42
N ASP A 37 0.25 8.69 -7.82
CA ASP A 37 0.72 8.54 -9.19
C ASP A 37 1.97 7.65 -9.24
N VAL A 38 1.76 6.36 -9.51
CA VAL A 38 2.83 5.38 -9.69
C VAL A 38 3.50 5.45 -11.07
N TYR A 39 2.89 6.14 -12.04
CA TYR A 39 3.41 6.26 -13.41
C TYR A 39 4.36 7.45 -13.58
N ARG A 40 4.19 8.51 -12.77
CA ARG A 40 5.05 9.71 -12.77
C ARG A 40 5.86 9.85 -11.48
N SER A 41 6.22 8.73 -10.85
CA SER A 41 7.11 8.80 -9.70
C SER A 41 8.43 9.46 -10.08
N LEU A 42 8.91 10.36 -9.21
CA LEU A 42 10.23 10.97 -9.30
C LEU A 42 11.34 10.00 -8.83
N ASP A 43 10.95 8.85 -8.26
CA ASP A 43 11.88 7.83 -7.80
C ASP A 43 12.64 7.21 -8.97
N GLU A 44 13.92 6.95 -8.77
CA GLU A 44 14.74 6.25 -9.76
C GLU A 44 14.16 4.85 -10.00
N VAL A 45 13.99 4.48 -11.28
CA VAL A 45 13.57 3.13 -11.66
C VAL A 45 14.64 2.15 -11.20
N LYS A 46 14.31 1.33 -10.20
CA LYS A 46 15.24 0.32 -9.69
C LYS A 46 15.70 -0.59 -10.83
N PRO A 47 17.03 -0.80 -10.97
CA PRO A 47 17.57 -1.70 -11.99
C PRO A 47 17.05 -3.12 -11.76
N GLU A 48 17.13 -3.95 -12.79
CA GLU A 48 16.84 -5.38 -12.61
C GLU A 48 17.84 -5.98 -11.61
N PRO A 49 17.36 -6.83 -10.68
CA PRO A 49 18.21 -7.46 -9.68
C PRO A 49 19.27 -8.32 -10.36
N ALA A 50 20.55 -8.05 -10.07
CA ALA A 50 21.66 -8.82 -10.64
C ALA A 50 21.66 -10.28 -10.16
N GLU A 51 21.37 -10.50 -8.88
CA GLU A 51 21.19 -11.80 -8.25
C GLU A 51 20.03 -11.72 -7.24
N GLY A 52 18.97 -12.51 -7.46
CA GLY A 52 17.83 -12.58 -6.53
C GLY A 52 16.50 -12.23 -7.19
N SER A 53 15.72 -11.37 -6.54
CA SER A 53 14.37 -10.97 -6.94
C SER A 53 14.06 -9.55 -6.44
N PHE A 54 13.09 -8.86 -7.05
CA PHE A 54 12.67 -7.53 -6.59
C PHE A 54 12.15 -7.58 -5.15
N PHE A 55 11.49 -8.67 -4.78
CA PHE A 55 11.03 -8.92 -3.42
C PHE A 55 12.19 -8.98 -2.42
N ARG A 56 13.28 -9.68 -2.76
CA ARG A 56 14.45 -9.81 -1.89
C ARG A 56 15.13 -8.47 -1.66
N ASP A 57 15.33 -7.70 -2.72
CA ASP A 57 15.98 -6.39 -2.62
C ASP A 57 15.13 -5.43 -1.77
N CYS A 58 13.81 -5.43 -1.99
CA CYS A 58 12.87 -4.69 -1.16
C CYS A 58 12.91 -5.14 0.32
N LEU A 59 13.06 -6.45 0.58
CA LEU A 59 13.13 -7.00 1.93
C LEU A 59 14.40 -6.55 2.67
N ILE A 60 15.54 -6.52 1.98
CA ILE A 60 16.83 -6.08 2.54
C ILE A 60 16.78 -4.58 2.83
N GLU A 61 16.29 -3.77 1.90
CA GLU A 61 16.12 -2.32 2.08
C GLU A 61 15.24 -2.01 3.30
N TRP A 62 14.07 -2.66 3.40
CA TRP A 62 13.20 -2.45 4.55
C TRP A 62 13.77 -3.00 5.85
N ARG A 63 14.67 -4.00 5.79
CA ARG A 63 15.42 -4.46 6.97
C ARG A 63 16.35 -3.39 7.52
N GLU A 64 16.89 -2.53 6.67
CA GLU A 64 17.71 -1.39 7.07
C GLU A 64 16.87 -0.21 7.56
N LEU A 65 15.70 0.02 6.95
CA LEU A 65 14.84 1.16 7.26
C LEU A 65 13.89 0.95 8.45
N ASN A 66 13.47 -0.29 8.73
CA ASN A 66 12.43 -0.59 9.71
C ASN A 66 12.95 -1.46 10.86
N THR A 67 12.71 -0.99 12.09
CA THR A 67 13.12 -1.67 13.34
C THR A 67 11.94 -2.18 14.17
N ALA A 68 10.73 -2.25 13.60
CA ALA A 68 9.54 -2.71 14.32
C ALA A 68 9.58 -4.23 14.53
N GLU A 69 9.30 -4.69 15.74
CA GLU A 69 9.41 -6.11 16.15
C GLU A 69 8.66 -7.07 15.23
N ASP A 70 7.42 -6.74 14.85
CA ASP A 70 6.62 -7.58 13.95
C ASP A 70 7.30 -7.75 12.58
N PHE A 71 7.93 -6.70 12.05
CA PHE A 71 8.65 -6.75 10.79
C PHE A 71 9.96 -7.55 10.91
N ILE A 72 10.70 -7.41 12.01
CA ILE A 72 11.90 -8.22 12.27
C ILE A 72 11.54 -9.71 12.32
N SER A 73 10.44 -10.04 13.00
CA SER A 73 9.96 -11.41 13.13
C SER A 73 9.57 -11.99 11.76
N PHE A 74 8.84 -11.21 10.96
CA PHE A 74 8.50 -11.55 9.59
C PHE A 74 9.76 -11.76 8.72
N TYR A 75 10.74 -10.86 8.82
CA TYR A 75 12.00 -10.93 8.07
C TYR A 75 12.75 -12.23 8.34
N VAL A 76 12.93 -12.60 9.62
CA VAL A 76 13.65 -13.80 10.02
C VAL A 76 12.98 -15.07 9.46
N GLU A 77 11.65 -15.10 9.42
CA GLU A 77 10.90 -16.23 8.90
C GLU A 77 10.98 -16.35 7.36
N ILE A 78 10.89 -15.21 6.65
CA ILE A 78 10.77 -15.19 5.19
C ILE A 78 12.11 -15.22 4.48
N MET A 79 13.17 -14.63 5.06
CA MET A 79 14.47 -14.52 4.41
C MET A 79 15.03 -15.84 3.85
N PRO A 80 14.92 -17.00 4.52
CA PRO A 80 15.39 -18.28 3.97
C PRO A 80 14.67 -18.71 2.68
N LEU A 81 13.44 -18.23 2.46
CA LEU A 81 12.58 -18.66 1.37
C LEU A 81 12.69 -17.79 0.12
N VAL A 82 13.35 -16.63 0.22
CA VAL A 82 13.36 -15.60 -0.82
C VAL A 82 14.75 -15.25 -1.31
N GLN A 83 15.73 -16.14 -1.11
CA GLN A 83 17.11 -15.92 -1.53
C GLN A 83 17.25 -15.79 -3.05
N THR A 84 16.40 -16.48 -3.81
CA THR A 84 16.42 -16.47 -5.28
C THR A 84 15.00 -16.46 -5.84
N LEU A 85 14.82 -15.94 -7.06
CA LEU A 85 13.51 -15.92 -7.73
C LEU A 85 12.86 -17.32 -7.85
N PRO A 86 13.59 -18.41 -8.19
CA PRO A 86 13.00 -19.75 -8.19
C PRO A 86 12.43 -20.19 -6.84
N LEU A 87 13.07 -19.81 -5.73
CA LEU A 87 12.54 -20.10 -4.39
C LEU A 87 11.27 -19.28 -4.09
N VAL A 88 11.24 -18.01 -4.51
CA VAL A 88 10.03 -17.18 -4.42
C VAL A 88 8.87 -17.81 -5.18
N LEU A 89 9.11 -18.30 -6.40
CA LEU A 89 8.09 -18.99 -7.21
C LEU A 89 7.62 -20.30 -6.57
N LEU A 90 8.55 -21.08 -6.00
CA LEU A 90 8.25 -22.34 -5.31
C LEU A 90 7.40 -22.12 -4.05
N HIS A 91 7.71 -21.08 -3.27
CA HIS A 91 7.08 -20.81 -1.98
C HIS A 91 6.00 -19.72 -2.02
N LYS A 92 5.55 -19.30 -3.21
CA LYS A 92 4.61 -18.18 -3.40
C LYS A 92 3.37 -18.22 -2.51
N GLU A 93 2.75 -19.39 -2.36
CA GLU A 93 1.57 -19.58 -1.48
C GLU A 93 1.85 -19.22 -0.02
N LEU A 94 2.99 -19.69 0.50
CA LEU A 94 3.37 -19.46 1.88
C LEU A 94 3.80 -18.01 2.10
N ILE A 95 4.55 -17.43 1.16
CA ILE A 95 4.98 -16.02 1.19
C ILE A 95 3.75 -15.10 1.21
N VAL A 96 2.80 -15.31 0.29
CA VAL A 96 1.56 -14.53 0.24
C VAL A 96 0.78 -14.69 1.54
N SER A 97 0.59 -15.93 2.02
CA SER A 97 -0.16 -16.18 3.25
C SER A 97 0.46 -15.46 4.45
N LYS A 98 1.79 -15.43 4.55
CA LYS A 98 2.51 -14.74 5.61
C LYS A 98 2.40 -13.22 5.51
N LEU A 99 2.60 -12.65 4.32
CA LEU A 99 2.40 -11.22 4.08
C LEU A 99 1.00 -10.78 4.50
N LEU A 100 -0.03 -11.51 4.08
CA LEU A 100 -1.42 -11.19 4.41
C LEU A 100 -1.72 -11.36 5.90
N SER A 101 -1.10 -12.34 6.57
CA SER A 101 -1.26 -12.51 8.03
C SER A 101 -0.63 -11.38 8.84
N SER A 102 0.37 -10.69 8.30
CA SER A 102 1.02 -9.53 8.94
C SER A 102 0.27 -8.21 8.74
N LEU A 103 -0.78 -8.19 7.91
CA LEU A 103 -1.61 -7.00 7.68
C LEU A 103 -2.64 -6.81 8.80
N HIS A 104 -2.21 -6.28 9.94
CA HIS A 104 -3.09 -5.97 11.06
C HIS A 104 -2.67 -4.72 11.84
N MET A 105 -3.65 -4.01 12.41
CA MET A 105 -3.40 -2.73 13.11
C MET A 105 -2.50 -2.83 14.35
N LYS A 106 -2.38 -4.01 14.98
CA LYS A 106 -1.41 -4.20 16.08
C LYS A 106 0.04 -3.98 15.64
N ALA A 107 0.34 -4.23 14.36
CA ALA A 107 1.65 -4.09 13.73
C ALA A 107 1.72 -2.85 12.84
N ARG A 108 1.07 -1.75 13.24
CA ARG A 108 0.96 -0.53 12.41
C ARG A 108 2.30 -0.02 11.87
N LEU A 109 3.38 -0.15 12.64
CA LEU A 109 4.72 0.29 12.28
C LEU A 109 5.40 -0.60 11.23
N SER A 110 4.82 -1.77 10.97
CA SER A 110 5.28 -2.75 10.00
C SER A 110 4.39 -2.80 8.75
N LEU A 111 3.29 -2.05 8.70
CA LEU A 111 2.35 -2.12 7.58
C LEU A 111 2.96 -1.60 6.28
N GLU A 112 3.65 -0.46 6.34
CA GLU A 112 4.33 0.11 5.17
C GLU A 112 5.31 -0.88 4.51
N PRO A 113 6.29 -1.48 5.23
CA PRO A 113 7.20 -2.43 4.59
C PRO A 113 6.46 -3.66 4.05
N ILE A 114 5.45 -4.18 4.76
CA ILE A 114 4.67 -5.33 4.28
C ILE A 114 3.89 -4.99 3.00
N LEU A 115 3.27 -3.81 2.93
CA LEU A 115 2.55 -3.34 1.73
C LEU A 115 3.51 -3.14 0.56
N ARG A 116 4.71 -2.60 0.79
CA ARG A 116 5.75 -2.45 -0.24
C ARG A 116 6.27 -3.80 -0.74
N LEU A 117 6.41 -4.78 0.16
CA LEU A 117 6.78 -6.14 -0.19
C LEU A 117 5.72 -6.85 -1.05
N ILE A 118 4.43 -6.66 -0.78
CA ILE A 118 3.35 -7.19 -1.63
C ILE A 118 3.45 -6.60 -3.05
N ALA A 119 3.70 -5.29 -3.15
CA ALA A 119 3.91 -4.64 -4.44
C ALA A 119 5.16 -5.19 -5.16
N ALA A 120 6.28 -5.37 -4.46
CA ALA A 120 7.48 -5.97 -5.04
C ALA A 120 7.26 -7.42 -5.51
N LEU A 121 6.53 -8.22 -4.71
CA LEU A 121 6.17 -9.60 -5.06
C LEU A 121 5.34 -9.65 -6.35
N SER A 122 4.44 -8.68 -6.55
CA SER A 122 3.63 -8.62 -7.77
C SER A 122 4.46 -8.42 -9.03
N ARG A 123 5.59 -7.71 -8.93
CA ARG A 123 6.54 -7.51 -10.03
C ARG A 123 7.32 -8.79 -10.34
N ASP A 124 7.65 -9.59 -9.34
CA ASP A 124 8.32 -10.89 -9.51
C ASP A 124 7.37 -11.97 -10.07
N LEU A 125 6.16 -12.09 -9.52
CA LEU A 125 5.22 -13.17 -9.85
C LEU A 125 4.40 -12.90 -11.12
N LEU A 126 4.06 -11.64 -11.40
CA LEU A 126 3.26 -11.24 -12.56
C LEU A 126 1.95 -12.06 -12.65
N VAL A 127 1.77 -12.82 -13.74
CA VAL A 127 0.57 -13.65 -13.98
C VAL A 127 0.30 -14.65 -12.85
N ASP A 128 1.34 -15.14 -12.18
CA ASP A 128 1.21 -16.06 -11.06
C ASP A 128 0.60 -15.41 -9.80
N LEU A 129 0.58 -14.07 -9.73
CA LEU A 129 -0.08 -13.36 -8.63
C LEU A 129 -1.60 -13.29 -8.80
N ILE A 130 -2.12 -13.41 -10.02
CA ILE A 130 -3.55 -13.18 -10.32
C ILE A 130 -4.48 -13.99 -9.42
N PRO A 131 -4.25 -15.31 -9.17
CA PRO A 131 -5.10 -16.09 -8.28
C PRO A 131 -5.17 -15.57 -6.83
N PHE A 132 -4.17 -14.80 -6.39
CA PHE A 132 -4.07 -14.23 -5.05
C PHE A 132 -4.74 -12.85 -4.91
N LEU A 133 -5.02 -12.17 -6.02
CA LEU A 133 -5.63 -10.84 -5.99
C LEU A 133 -6.91 -10.73 -5.14
N PRO A 134 -7.85 -11.70 -5.16
CA PRO A 134 -9.02 -11.65 -4.29
C PRO A 134 -8.64 -11.66 -2.80
N ARG A 135 -7.65 -12.49 -2.42
CA ARG A 135 -7.16 -12.56 -1.03
C ARG A 135 -6.47 -11.27 -0.62
N ILE A 136 -5.65 -10.70 -1.51
CA ILE A 136 -4.97 -9.42 -1.26
C ILE A 136 -6.01 -8.31 -1.06
N ALA A 137 -6.95 -8.15 -2.00
CA ALA A 137 -8.00 -7.13 -1.90
C ALA A 137 -8.86 -7.28 -0.64
N ASP A 138 -9.21 -8.52 -0.28
CA ASP A 138 -9.96 -8.83 0.95
C ASP A 138 -9.17 -8.46 2.22
N SER A 139 -7.86 -8.74 2.25
CA SER A 139 -6.99 -8.36 3.36
C SER A 139 -6.84 -6.84 3.47
N LEU A 140 -6.71 -6.12 2.35
CA LEU A 140 -6.66 -4.65 2.36
C LEU A 140 -7.99 -4.05 2.86
N ALA A 141 -9.12 -4.57 2.40
CA ALA A 141 -10.43 -4.13 2.88
C ALA A 141 -10.63 -4.42 4.38
N SER A 142 -10.19 -5.59 4.84
CA SER A 142 -10.20 -5.97 6.26
C SER A 142 -9.31 -5.04 7.11
N LEU A 143 -8.12 -4.69 6.60
CA LEU A 143 -7.22 -3.76 7.26
C LEU A 143 -7.87 -2.38 7.41
N LEU A 144 -8.49 -1.86 6.35
CA LEU A 144 -9.27 -0.61 6.40
C LEU A 144 -10.37 -0.67 7.46
N GLN A 145 -11.16 -1.74 7.48
CA GLN A 145 -12.24 -1.95 8.45
C GLN A 145 -11.75 -2.06 9.90
N SER A 146 -10.52 -2.54 10.10
CA SER A 146 -9.91 -2.67 11.42
C SER A 146 -9.39 -1.36 12.02
N GLY A 147 -9.58 -0.23 11.32
CA GLY A 147 -9.23 1.12 11.79
C GLY A 147 -8.11 1.80 11.00
N ALA A 148 -7.57 1.16 9.96
CA ALA A 148 -6.60 1.82 9.07
C ALA A 148 -7.24 2.98 8.29
N ASP A 149 -8.56 2.97 8.09
CA ASP A 149 -9.31 4.05 7.43
C ASP A 149 -9.38 5.36 8.23
N GLY A 150 -8.84 5.37 9.46
CA GLY A 150 -8.63 6.56 10.29
C GLY A 150 -7.21 7.14 10.27
N GLU A 151 -6.27 6.48 9.59
CA GLU A 151 -4.84 6.85 9.56
C GLU A 151 -4.42 7.18 8.12
N PRO A 152 -4.30 8.48 7.74
CA PRO A 152 -4.02 8.90 6.37
C PRO A 152 -2.78 8.25 5.76
N GLU A 153 -1.72 8.10 6.55
CA GLU A 153 -0.47 7.48 6.11
C GLU A 153 -0.67 6.01 5.71
N ILE A 154 -1.49 5.28 6.46
CA ILE A 154 -1.74 3.86 6.17
C ILE A 154 -2.62 3.74 4.92
N ILE A 155 -3.62 4.60 4.77
CA ILE A 155 -4.46 4.68 3.56
C ILE A 155 -3.58 4.91 2.33
N GLU A 156 -2.70 5.91 2.41
CA GLU A 156 -1.74 6.23 1.35
C GLU A 156 -0.88 5.00 1.01
N GLN A 157 -0.28 4.32 1.99
CA GLN A 157 0.53 3.13 1.71
C GLN A 157 -0.28 1.96 1.12
N ILE A 158 -1.53 1.76 1.55
CA ILE A 158 -2.42 0.72 1.01
C ILE A 158 -2.64 0.96 -0.48
N PHE A 159 -3.03 2.18 -0.85
CA PHE A 159 -3.39 2.48 -2.22
C PHE A 159 -2.17 2.71 -3.12
N ILE A 160 -1.02 3.15 -2.58
CA ILE A 160 0.25 3.11 -3.31
C ILE A 160 0.60 1.66 -3.65
N SER A 161 0.55 0.75 -2.67
CA SER A 161 0.83 -0.68 -2.90
C SER A 161 -0.13 -1.26 -3.94
N TRP A 162 -1.43 -1.04 -3.78
CA TRP A 162 -2.45 -1.51 -4.73
C TRP A 162 -2.22 -0.96 -6.14
N SER A 163 -1.89 0.32 -6.27
CA SER A 163 -1.61 0.97 -7.56
C SER A 163 -0.38 0.38 -8.24
N TYR A 164 0.68 0.08 -7.50
CA TYR A 164 1.84 -0.63 -8.06
C TYR A 164 1.48 -2.03 -8.55
N ILE A 165 0.68 -2.80 -7.78
CA ILE A 165 0.20 -4.12 -8.21
C ILE A 165 -0.58 -3.99 -9.52
N MET A 166 -1.51 -3.03 -9.62
CA MET A 166 -2.27 -2.80 -10.84
C MET A 166 -1.36 -2.39 -12.01
N MET A 167 -0.39 -1.51 -11.78
CA MET A 167 0.58 -1.07 -12.79
C MET A 167 1.40 -2.24 -13.34
N TYR A 168 1.91 -3.13 -12.48
CA TYR A 168 2.69 -4.30 -12.93
C TYR A 168 1.83 -5.35 -13.64
N LEU A 169 0.57 -5.50 -13.23
CA LEU A 169 -0.34 -6.50 -13.79
C LEU A 169 -1.22 -6.00 -14.95
N GLN A 170 -1.16 -4.70 -15.29
CA GLN A 170 -2.07 -4.07 -16.26
C GLN A 170 -2.20 -4.86 -17.58
N LYS A 171 -1.08 -5.33 -18.13
CA LYS A 171 -1.05 -6.07 -19.40
C LYS A 171 -1.78 -7.42 -19.34
N TYR A 172 -1.88 -8.02 -18.16
CA TYR A 172 -2.58 -9.30 -17.95
C TYR A 172 -4.05 -9.11 -17.59
N LEU A 173 -4.37 -8.02 -16.88
CA LEU A 173 -5.72 -7.73 -16.40
C LEU A 173 -6.65 -7.15 -17.47
N ILE A 174 -6.10 -6.50 -18.51
CA ILE A 174 -6.89 -5.95 -19.63
C ILE A 174 -7.75 -7.03 -20.30
N GLY A 175 -7.29 -8.29 -20.30
CA GLY A 175 -8.04 -9.40 -20.90
C GLY A 175 -9.29 -9.83 -20.12
N ASP A 176 -9.36 -9.54 -18.82
CA ASP A 176 -10.50 -9.90 -17.96
C ASP A 176 -10.83 -8.79 -16.96
N LEU A 177 -11.40 -7.71 -17.48
CA LEU A 177 -11.87 -6.58 -16.67
C LEU A 177 -12.99 -7.00 -15.72
N VAL A 178 -13.84 -7.96 -16.09
CA VAL A 178 -14.94 -8.42 -15.24
C VAL A 178 -14.40 -9.05 -13.97
N TYR A 179 -13.34 -9.86 -14.08
CA TYR A 179 -12.62 -10.39 -12.93
C TYR A 179 -12.05 -9.28 -12.04
N LEU A 180 -11.35 -8.30 -12.62
CA LEU A 180 -10.78 -7.18 -11.86
C LEU A 180 -11.86 -6.39 -11.11
N LEU A 181 -13.00 -6.14 -11.76
CA LEU A 181 -14.13 -5.44 -11.15
C LEU A 181 -14.71 -6.25 -9.97
N LYS A 182 -14.77 -7.58 -10.07
CA LYS A 182 -15.21 -8.46 -8.97
C LYS A 182 -14.25 -8.43 -7.79
N VAL A 183 -12.94 -8.46 -8.04
CA VAL A 183 -11.91 -8.39 -6.99
C VAL A 183 -11.98 -7.08 -6.23
N THR A 184 -12.16 -5.96 -6.93
CA THR A 184 -12.10 -4.61 -6.36
C THR A 184 -13.42 -4.15 -5.72
N VAL A 185 -14.50 -4.95 -5.73
CA VAL A 185 -15.83 -4.53 -5.24
C VAL A 185 -15.75 -3.98 -3.82
N LYS A 186 -15.07 -4.66 -2.90
CA LYS A 186 -15.02 -4.26 -1.49
C LYS A 186 -14.27 -2.94 -1.24
N LEU A 187 -13.32 -2.61 -2.09
CA LEU A 187 -12.58 -1.35 -2.03
C LEU A 187 -13.39 -0.22 -2.70
N ARG A 188 -13.97 -0.47 -3.87
CA ARG A 188 -14.74 0.54 -4.63
C ARG A 188 -16.06 0.94 -3.99
N PHE A 189 -16.70 0.04 -3.25
CA PHE A 189 -17.93 0.31 -2.51
C PHE A 189 -17.68 0.41 -1.00
N TYR A 190 -16.47 0.82 -0.60
CA TYR A 190 -16.13 0.99 0.81
C TYR A 190 -16.96 2.14 1.44
N PRO A 191 -17.40 2.08 2.72
CA PRO A 191 -18.32 3.06 3.29
C PRO A 191 -17.82 4.51 3.40
N LYS A 192 -16.54 4.78 3.15
CA LYS A 192 -15.90 6.09 3.27
C LYS A 192 -15.54 6.61 1.88
N ASP A 193 -16.04 7.79 1.54
CA ASP A 193 -15.88 8.37 0.19
C ASP A 193 -14.41 8.52 -0.20
N TYR A 194 -13.56 8.93 0.73
CA TYR A 194 -12.10 9.09 0.50
C TYR A 194 -11.32 7.78 0.29
N VAL A 195 -11.97 6.62 0.46
CA VAL A 195 -11.41 5.31 0.11
C VAL A 195 -11.93 4.86 -1.27
N GLN A 196 -13.08 5.39 -1.70
CA GLN A 196 -13.66 5.12 -3.02
C GLN A 196 -13.02 5.99 -4.11
N GLU A 197 -12.67 7.23 -3.77
CA GLU A 197 -11.92 8.18 -4.61
C GLU A 197 -10.51 7.68 -4.92
#